data_AF-A0A496UR95-F1
#
_entry.id   AF-A0A496UR95-F1
#
_cell.length_a   1.000
_cell.length_b   1.000
_cell.length_c   1.000
_cell.angle_alpha   90.00
_cell.angle_beta   90.00
_cell.angle_gamma   90.00
#
_symmetry.space_group_name_H-M   'P 1'
#
loop_
_entity.id
_entity.type
_entity.pdbx_description
1 polymer ?
#
loop_
_entity_poly.entity_id
_entity_poly.type
_entity_poly.pdbx_seq_one_letter_code
_entity_poly.pdbx_strand_id
1 'polypeptide(L)'
;RIGKFHPYVTGGVGGFWYSMNSAYVEGVADALDTNLGAGFRILGDRNISVRFEFLVHFNTLEWDAPQNFTELDDGTVLVPLETSDRQQVTGYEKQTMTLFNWSIGVQGTF
;
A
#
# COMPACT_ATOMS: atom_id res chain seq x y z
N ARG A 1 3.03 11.08 -39.77
CA ARG A 1 2.39 9.84 -39.27
C ARG A 1 1.68 10.20 -37.97
N ILE A 2 0.37 9.98 -37.89
CA ILE A 2 -0.42 10.29 -36.69
C ILE A 2 -0.03 9.25 -35.63
N GLY A 3 0.24 9.72 -34.40
CA GLY A 3 0.64 8.86 -33.30
C GLY A 3 -0.40 7.76 -33.04
N LYS A 4 0.06 6.53 -32.81
CA LYS A 4 -0.83 5.39 -32.58
C LYS A 4 -1.24 5.34 -31.11
N PHE A 5 -2.54 5.37 -30.85
CA PHE A 5 -3.13 5.21 -29.54
C PHE A 5 -3.25 3.71 -29.18
N HIS A 6 -2.71 3.32 -28.02
CA HIS A 6 -2.72 1.95 -27.52
C HIS A 6 -3.31 1.94 -26.10
N PRO A 7 -4.60 1.67 -25.93
CA PRO A 7 -5.19 1.43 -24.62
C PRO A 7 -4.74 0.06 -24.10
N TYR A 8 -4.58 -0.06 -22.79
CA TYR A 8 -4.22 -1.32 -22.15
C TYR A 8 -4.78 -1.37 -20.72
N VAL A 9 -4.83 -2.59 -20.18
CA VAL A 9 -5.15 -2.86 -18.78
C VAL A 9 -3.97 -3.57 -18.13
N THR A 10 -3.79 -3.37 -16.83
CA THR A 10 -2.72 -3.99 -16.03
C THR A 10 -3.31 -4.63 -14.80
N GLY A 11 -2.70 -5.72 -14.36
CA GLY A 11 -3.01 -6.34 -13.08
C GLY A 11 -1.80 -7.08 -12.58
N GLY A 12 -1.62 -7.09 -11.26
CA GLY A 12 -0.44 -7.66 -10.63
C GLY A 12 -0.68 -8.01 -9.18
N VAL A 13 0.21 -8.86 -8.67
CA VAL A 13 0.34 -9.17 -7.25
C VAL A 13 1.76 -8.84 -6.83
N GLY A 14 1.93 -8.26 -5.65
CA GLY A 14 3.21 -7.82 -5.11
C GLY A 14 3.22 -7.88 -3.60
N GLY A 15 4.37 -7.51 -3.02
CA GLY A 15 4.50 -7.27 -1.59
C GLY A 15 4.76 -5.79 -1.35
N PHE A 16 4.09 -5.22 -0.36
CA PHE A 16 4.43 -3.91 0.19
C PHE A 16 4.92 -4.07 1.63
N TRP A 17 5.95 -3.31 1.98
CA TRP A 17 6.45 -3.23 3.34
C TRP A 17 6.09 -1.87 3.91
N TYR A 18 5.39 -1.89 5.03
CA TYR A 18 5.04 -0.68 5.77
C TYR A 18 5.83 -0.64 7.07
N SER A 19 6.45 0.51 7.35
CA SER A 19 7.03 0.80 8.65
C SER A 19 6.05 1.68 9.41
N MET A 20 5.51 1.19 10.53
CA MET A 20 4.68 2.02 11.41
C MET A 20 5.57 2.56 12.54
N ASN A 21 5.65 3.89 12.66
CA ASN A 21 6.29 4.53 13.81
C ASN A 21 5.22 4.76 14.88
N SER A 22 5.03 3.79 15.76
CA SER A 22 4.02 3.82 16.82
C SER A 22 4.61 3.31 18.13
N ALA A 23 4.23 3.93 19.25
CA ALA A 23 4.56 3.46 20.60
C ALA A 23 3.95 2.07 20.92
N TYR A 24 3.07 1.57 20.06
CA TYR A 24 2.34 0.32 20.27
C TYR A 24 2.79 -0.82 19.34
N VAL A 25 3.61 -0.53 18.32
CA VAL A 25 4.08 -1.53 17.35
C VAL A 25 5.52 -1.19 16.95
N GLU A 26 6.47 -2.06 17.28
CA GLU A 26 7.81 -2.06 16.71
C GLU A 26 7.88 -3.14 15.63
N GLY A 27 7.84 -2.75 14.35
CA GLY A 27 8.02 -3.72 13.27
C GLY A 27 7.70 -3.22 11.87
N VAL A 28 8.25 -3.94 10.89
CA VAL A 28 7.82 -3.86 9.49
C VAL A 28 6.63 -4.81 9.34
N ALA A 29 5.49 -4.30 8.88
CA ALA A 29 4.38 -5.14 8.45
C ALA A 29 4.52 -5.43 6.96
N ASP A 30 4.50 -6.70 6.59
CA ASP A 30 4.35 -7.12 5.20
C ASP A 30 2.88 -7.24 4.84
N ALA A 31 2.52 -6.66 3.69
CA ALA A 31 1.20 -6.80 3.11
C ALA A 31 1.30 -7.39 1.71
N LEU A 32 0.39 -8.32 1.42
CA LEU A 32 0.12 -8.72 0.05
C LEU A 32 -0.60 -7.57 -0.65
N ASP A 33 0.00 -7.05 -1.72
CA ASP A 33 -0.60 -6.06 -2.61
C ASP A 33 -1.21 -6.78 -3.81
N THR A 34 -2.47 -6.46 -4.10
CA THR A 34 -3.07 -6.77 -5.39
C THR A 34 -3.40 -5.48 -6.07
N ASN A 35 -3.04 -5.36 -7.35
CA ASN A 35 -3.29 -4.15 -8.11
C ASN A 35 -3.99 -4.41 -9.42
N LEU A 36 -4.79 -3.43 -9.82
CA LEU A 36 -5.51 -3.38 -11.08
C LEU A 36 -5.43 -1.96 -11.64
N GLY A 37 -5.15 -1.84 -12.93
CA GLY A 37 -4.97 -0.56 -13.58
C GLY A 37 -5.42 -0.56 -15.03
N ALA A 38 -5.56 0.66 -15.54
CA ALA A 38 -5.86 0.91 -16.94
C ALA A 38 -5.09 2.14 -17.39
N GLY A 39 -4.69 2.14 -18.64
CA GLY A 39 -3.93 3.25 -19.19
C GLY A 39 -3.97 3.29 -20.69
N PHE A 40 -3.27 4.28 -21.23
CA PHE A 40 -3.06 4.40 -22.65
C PHE A 40 -1.67 4.88 -22.96
N ARG A 41 -1.16 4.45 -24.11
CA ARG A 41 0.13 4.85 -24.65
C ARG A 41 -0.07 5.52 -26.01
N ILE A 42 0.52 6.69 -26.18
CA ILE A 42 0.59 7.41 -27.45
C ILE A 42 2.01 7.26 -27.99
N LEU A 43 2.15 6.62 -29.15
CA LEU A 43 3.44 6.52 -29.84
C LEU A 43 3.72 7.82 -30.61
N GLY A 44 4.72 8.58 -30.20
CA GLY A 44 5.23 9.72 -30.96
C GLY A 44 6.12 9.27 -32.12
N ASP A 45 6.93 8.24 -31.87
CA ASP A 45 7.76 7.56 -32.88
C ASP A 45 7.92 6.07 -32.52
N ARG A 46 8.70 5.30 -33.30
CA ARG A 46 9.06 3.90 -32.98
C ARG A 46 9.74 3.77 -31.62
N ASN A 47 10.47 4.80 -31.21
CA ASN A 47 11.32 4.78 -30.02
C ASN A 47 10.80 5.67 -28.89
N ILE A 48 9.83 6.55 -29.15
CA ILE A 48 9.32 7.51 -28.18
C ILE A 48 7.83 7.30 -27.97
N SER A 49 7.44 7.13 -26.72
CA SER A 49 6.04 7.05 -26.35
C SER A 49 5.73 7.80 -25.07
N VAL A 50 4.51 8.32 -24.99
CA VAL A 50 3.94 8.90 -23.77
C VAL A 50 2.94 7.89 -23.22
N ARG A 51 3.04 7.55 -21.94
CA ARG A 51 2.17 6.63 -21.23
C ARG A 51 1.43 7.39 -20.15
N PHE A 52 0.14 7.13 -20.03
CA PHE A 52 -0.68 7.57 -18.91
C PHE A 52 -1.35 6.36 -18.28
N GLU A 53 -1.29 6.26 -16.96
CA GLU A 53 -1.73 5.09 -16.22
C GLU A 53 -2.46 5.47 -14.95
N PHE A 54 -3.57 4.78 -14.70
CA PHE A 54 -4.25 4.73 -13.42
C PHE A 54 -4.10 3.34 -12.83
N LEU A 55 -3.81 3.27 -11.54
CA LEU A 55 -3.62 2.02 -10.82
C LEU A 55 -4.29 2.10 -9.46
N VAL A 56 -5.05 1.08 -9.13
CA VAL A 56 -5.64 0.88 -7.81
C VAL A 56 -4.93 -0.29 -7.15
N HIS A 57 -4.46 -0.06 -5.94
CA HIS A 57 -3.84 -1.04 -5.08
C HIS A 57 -4.80 -1.40 -3.94
N PHE A 58 -4.91 -2.68 -3.65
CA PHE A 58 -5.62 -3.23 -2.51
C PHE A 58 -4.61 -3.98 -1.65
N ASN A 59 -4.36 -3.44 -0.46
CA ASN A 59 -3.42 -3.99 0.51
C ASN A 59 -4.18 -4.39 1.75
N THR A 60 -3.93 -5.59 2.27
CA THR A 60 -4.40 -5.98 3.60
C THR A 60 -3.21 -5.97 4.53
N LEU A 61 -3.25 -5.09 5.52
CA LEU A 61 -2.23 -4.95 6.55
C LEU A 61 -2.65 -5.74 7.78
N GLU A 62 -1.72 -6.53 8.29
CA GLU A 62 -1.83 -7.23 9.56
C GLU A 62 -0.61 -6.84 10.39
N TRP A 63 -0.84 -6.31 11.59
CA TRP A 63 0.22 -6.00 12.54
C TRP A 63 0.14 -6.97 13.70
N ASP A 64 1.24 -7.63 13.99
CA ASP A 64 1.37 -8.45 15.19
C ASP A 64 1.57 -7.54 16.41
N ALA A 65 0.87 -7.84 17.50
CA ALA A 65 1.10 -7.17 18.77
C ALA A 65 2.47 -7.63 19.34
N PRO A 66 3.29 -6.73 19.91
CA PRO A 66 4.56 -7.11 20.50
C PRO A 66 4.38 -8.17 21.61
N GLN A 67 5.24 -9.19 21.63
CA GLN A 67 5.13 -10.34 22.56
C GLN A 67 5.17 -9.96 24.05
N ASN A 68 5.57 -8.74 24.41
CA ASN A 68 5.72 -8.28 25.80
C ASN A 68 5.13 -6.87 26.03
N PHE A 69 3.84 -6.68 25.74
CA PHE A 69 3.12 -5.47 26.15
C PHE A 69 2.79 -5.52 27.66
N THR A 70 3.76 -5.18 28.53
CA THR A 70 3.56 -5.15 30.00
C THR A 70 3.82 -3.79 30.66
N GLU A 71 4.48 -2.84 30.00
CA GLU A 71 4.68 -1.48 30.55
C GLU A 71 4.43 -0.40 29.49
N LEU A 72 3.72 0.66 29.93
CA LEU A 72 3.43 1.87 29.16
C LEU A 72 4.71 2.71 29.04
N ASP A 73 4.98 3.23 27.84
CA ASP A 73 5.93 4.33 27.67
C ASP A 73 5.31 5.63 28.20
N ASP A 74 6.10 6.38 28.96
CA ASP A 74 5.71 7.49 29.85
C ASP A 74 5.31 8.73 29.03
N GLY A 75 4.12 8.69 28.43
CA GLY A 75 3.61 9.72 27.52
C GLY A 75 2.43 9.29 26.64
N THR A 76 1.98 8.04 26.75
CA THR A 76 0.88 7.50 25.95
C THR A 76 -0.47 7.58 26.67
N VAL A 77 -1.51 8.06 25.97
CA VAL A 77 -2.88 8.13 26.52
C VAL A 77 -3.47 6.73 26.52
N LEU A 78 -3.84 6.24 27.71
CA LEU A 78 -4.60 5.00 27.87
C LEU A 78 -5.92 5.10 27.09
N VAL A 79 -6.14 4.21 26.12
CA VAL A 79 -7.48 3.97 25.57
C VAL A 79 -8.27 3.23 26.65
N PRO A 80 -9.32 3.82 27.25
CA PRO A 80 -10.06 3.15 28.29
C PRO A 80 -10.89 2.03 27.65
N LEU A 81 -10.49 0.79 27.90
CA LEU A 81 -11.36 -0.37 27.70
C LEU A 81 -12.36 -0.37 28.87
N GLU A 82 -13.65 -0.17 28.57
CA GLU A 82 -14.74 -0.11 29.57
C GLU A 82 -15.05 -1.47 30.26
N THR A 83 -14.09 -2.37 30.34
CA THR A 83 -14.26 -3.69 30.96
C THR A 83 -13.12 -3.98 31.92
N SER A 84 -13.48 -4.35 33.15
CA SER A 84 -12.60 -4.55 34.31
C SER A 84 -11.63 -5.74 34.22
N ASP A 85 -11.54 -6.39 33.06
CA ASP A 85 -10.66 -7.53 32.82
C ASP A 85 -9.55 -7.10 31.86
N ARG A 86 -8.32 -7.03 32.36
CA ARG A 86 -7.12 -6.76 31.56
C ARG A 86 -6.92 -7.90 30.55
N GLN A 87 -7.42 -7.74 29.33
CA GLN A 87 -7.13 -8.63 28.22
C GLN A 87 -5.81 -8.20 27.54
N GLN A 88 -4.92 -9.16 27.35
CA GLN A 88 -3.72 -8.97 26.56
C GLN A 88 -4.12 -8.77 25.09
N VAL A 89 -3.64 -7.68 24.48
CA VAL A 89 -3.85 -7.44 23.05
C VAL A 89 -2.98 -8.44 22.29
N THR A 90 -3.61 -9.43 21.66
CA THR A 90 -2.92 -10.52 20.92
C THR A 90 -2.76 -10.24 19.43
N GLY A 91 -3.35 -9.16 18.92
CA GLY A 91 -3.23 -8.74 17.52
C GLY A 91 -4.10 -7.53 17.20
N TYR A 92 -3.80 -6.85 16.10
CA TYR A 92 -4.62 -5.75 15.58
C TYR A 92 -5.58 -6.25 14.48
N GLU A 93 -6.72 -5.57 14.33
CA GLU A 93 -7.66 -5.89 13.25
C GLU A 93 -7.00 -5.68 11.88
N LYS A 94 -7.22 -6.63 10.95
CA LYS A 94 -6.72 -6.52 9.58
C LYS A 94 -7.33 -5.29 8.92
N GLN A 95 -6.48 -4.37 8.46
CA GLN A 95 -6.96 -3.18 7.78
C GLN A 95 -6.76 -3.34 6.27
N THR A 96 -7.85 -3.23 5.52
CA THR A 96 -7.75 -3.13 4.06
C THR A 96 -7.56 -1.67 3.66
N MET A 97 -6.42 -1.37 3.05
CA MET A 97 -6.11 -0.07 2.47
C MET A 97 -6.29 -0.12 0.96
N THR A 98 -7.04 0.84 0.44
CA THR A 98 -7.17 1.08 -1.01
C THR A 98 -6.38 2.33 -1.37
N LEU A 99 -5.39 2.20 -2.25
CA LEU A 99 -4.58 3.31 -2.72
C LEU A 99 -4.81 3.54 -4.21
N PHE A 100 -5.11 4.77 -4.59
CA PHE A 100 -5.24 5.18 -5.98
C PHE A 100 -3.98 5.95 -6.41
N ASN A 101 -3.32 5.44 -7.45
CA ASN A 101 -2.14 6.03 -8.05
C ASN A 101 -2.41 6.40 -9.50
N TRP A 102 -1.85 7.52 -9.94
CA TRP A 102 -1.82 7.88 -11.36
C TRP A 102 -0.40 8.30 -11.74
N SER A 103 -0.01 8.02 -12.98
CA SER A 103 1.30 8.39 -13.48
C SER A 103 1.25 8.81 -14.94
N ILE A 104 2.12 9.75 -15.29
CA ILE A 104 2.44 10.12 -16.67
C ILE A 104 3.93 9.89 -16.90
N GLY A 105 4.28 9.17 -17.95
CA GLY A 105 5.66 8.80 -18.25
C GLY A 105 6.01 9.00 -19.70
N VAL A 106 7.24 9.45 -19.96
CA VAL A 106 7.84 9.46 -21.30
C VAL A 106 8.82 8.29 -21.37
N GLN A 107 8.64 7.40 -22.35
CA GLN A 107 9.50 6.25 -22.57
C GLN A 107 10.27 6.42 -23.87
N GLY A 108 11.60 6.40 -23.76
CA GLY A 108 12.54 6.32 -24.87
C GLY A 108 13.25 4.96 -24.87
N THR A 109 13.30 4.26 -26.00
CA THR A 109 14.14 3.06 -26.19
C THR A 109 15.19 3.34 -27.26
N PHE A 110 16.45 3.03 -26.96
CA PHE A 110 17.61 3.22 -27.84
C PHE A 110 18.14 1.88 -28.36
#